data_AF-A0A7I4DSN9-F1
#
_entry.id   AF-A0A7I4DSN9-F1
#
_cell.length_a   1.000
_cell.length_b   1.000
_cell.length_c   1.000
_cell.angle_alpha   90.00
_cell.angle_beta   90.00
_cell.angle_gamma   90.00
#
_symmetry.space_group_name_H-M   'P 1'
#
loop_
_entity.id
_entity.type
_entity.pdbx_description
1 polymer ?
#
loop_
_entity_poly.entity_id
_entity_poly.type
_entity_poly.pdbx_seq_one_letter_code
_entity_poly.pdbx_strand_id
1 'polypeptide(L)'
;MEIEYIFISTFRFLILGWIQTYYTTSRAFKRCWSFFVLDTAFHSTMLPAAYHYAIPYNLYEELGIRKYGFHGTSYQYLLQQSLTILEKPQSDVNIVALHLGARASMAAIKNGMNVDVVINILNKKNMLFGLCGKKDMRYVWNSTEAGNARHKLALQVYVHWICSYLGAYYFHLQENLDALVFSTGIGEGAGQTRARICEGLEKFGIEVD
;
A
#
# COMPACT_ATOMS: atom_id res chain seq x y z
N MET A 1 18.94 -14.95 12.10
CA MET A 1 19.70 -15.51 10.95
C MET A 1 18.89 -15.60 9.65
N GLU A 2 17.83 -16.43 9.48
CA GLU A 2 17.16 -16.54 8.15
C GLU A 2 16.33 -15.31 7.74
N ILE A 3 15.65 -14.65 8.69
CA ILE A 3 14.84 -13.44 8.39
C ILE A 3 15.73 -12.23 8.06
N GLU A 4 16.86 -12.06 8.76
CA GLU A 4 17.86 -11.02 8.45
C GLU A 4 18.42 -11.18 7.03
N TYR A 5 18.72 -12.41 6.61
CA TYR A 5 19.31 -12.67 5.29
C TYR A 5 18.35 -12.31 4.13
N ILE A 6 17.05 -12.53 4.31
CA ILE A 6 16.03 -12.21 3.30
C ILE A 6 15.83 -10.68 3.18
N PHE A 7 15.82 -9.97 4.31
CA PHE A 7 15.64 -8.52 4.33
C PHE A 7 16.87 -7.79 3.79
N ILE A 8 18.08 -8.19 4.22
CA ILE A 8 19.33 -7.51 3.86
C ILE A 8 19.67 -7.72 2.38
N SER A 9 19.49 -8.94 1.84
CA SER A 9 19.82 -9.20 0.44
C SER A 9 18.93 -8.39 -0.52
N THR A 10 17.62 -8.34 -0.27
CA THR A 10 16.67 -7.64 -1.16
C THR A 10 16.88 -6.11 -1.13
N PHE A 11 17.09 -5.52 0.05
CA PHE A 11 17.31 -4.07 0.17
C PHE A 11 18.66 -3.63 -0.41
N ARG A 12 19.72 -4.43 -0.23
CA ARG A 12 21.06 -4.09 -0.73
C ARG A 12 21.10 -4.01 -2.26
N PHE A 13 20.40 -4.89 -2.97
CA PHE A 13 20.30 -4.83 -4.43
C PHE A 13 19.49 -3.62 -4.92
N LEU A 14 18.42 -3.24 -4.22
CA LEU A 14 17.58 -2.09 -4.61
C LEU A 14 18.33 -0.76 -4.45
N ILE A 15 18.99 -0.55 -3.31
CA ILE A 15 19.73 0.69 -3.02
C ILE A 15 20.93 0.83 -3.97
N LEU A 16 21.69 -0.24 -4.20
CA LEU A 16 22.81 -0.21 -5.13
C LEU A 16 22.34 0.08 -6.57
N GLY A 17 21.22 -0.50 -6.98
CA GLY A 17 20.61 -0.20 -8.28
C GLY A 17 20.26 1.28 -8.43
N TRP A 18 19.59 1.88 -7.44
CA TRP A 18 19.23 3.30 -7.47
C TRP A 18 20.44 4.23 -7.45
N ILE A 19 21.46 3.94 -6.63
CA ILE A 19 22.71 4.71 -6.61
C ILE A 19 23.42 4.62 -7.96
N GLN A 20 23.48 3.42 -8.56
CA GLN A 20 24.07 3.23 -9.87
C GLN A 20 23.31 4.02 -10.95
N THR A 21 21.98 3.99 -10.94
CA THR A 21 21.15 4.77 -11.86
C THR A 21 21.41 6.27 -11.67
N TYR A 22 21.37 6.78 -10.43
CA TYR A 22 21.65 8.18 -10.14
C TYR A 22 23.02 8.62 -10.65
N TYR A 23 24.06 7.82 -10.37
CA TYR A 23 25.43 8.13 -10.78
C TYR A 23 25.57 8.13 -12.31
N THR A 24 24.99 7.12 -12.98
CA THR A 24 25.03 7.00 -14.44
C THR A 24 24.31 8.17 -15.11
N THR A 25 23.09 8.50 -14.65
CA THR A 25 22.29 9.61 -15.18
C THR A 25 22.98 10.95 -14.94
N SER A 26 23.51 11.20 -13.74
CA SER A 26 24.18 12.47 -13.43
C SER A 26 25.48 12.68 -14.24
N ARG A 27 26.15 11.60 -14.64
CA ARG A 27 27.30 11.68 -15.56
C ARG A 27 26.89 11.92 -17.01
N ALA A 28 25.79 11.32 -17.45
CA ALA A 28 25.28 11.48 -18.81
C ALA A 28 24.68 12.88 -19.05
N PHE A 29 23.92 13.40 -18.08
CA PHE A 29 23.19 14.66 -18.20
C PHE A 29 23.80 15.78 -17.34
N LYS A 30 25.01 16.24 -17.70
CA LYS A 30 25.81 17.21 -16.92
C LYS A 30 25.17 18.60 -16.70
N ARG A 31 24.09 18.92 -17.42
CA ARG A 31 23.35 20.19 -17.31
C ARG A 31 22.00 20.04 -16.61
N CYS A 32 21.66 18.84 -16.17
CA CYS A 32 20.40 18.55 -15.48
C CYS A 32 20.70 18.20 -14.03
N TRP A 33 19.81 18.60 -13.13
CA TRP A 33 19.89 18.23 -11.73
C TRP A 33 19.21 16.87 -11.55
N SER A 34 19.82 16.00 -10.76
CA SER A 34 19.25 14.70 -10.39
C SER A 34 18.78 14.75 -8.95
N PHE A 35 17.58 14.25 -8.67
CA PHE A 35 17.01 14.22 -7.32
C PHE A 35 16.59 12.79 -6.96
N PHE A 36 16.70 12.44 -5.67
CA PHE A 36 16.08 11.23 -5.13
C PHE A 36 14.69 11.56 -4.60
N VAL A 37 13.68 10.84 -5.08
CA VAL A 37 12.33 10.87 -4.53
C VAL A 37 12.11 9.54 -3.82
N LEU A 38 11.96 9.60 -2.50
CA LEU A 38 11.86 8.41 -1.65
C LEU A 38 10.40 8.11 -1.34
N ASP A 39 9.96 6.90 -1.69
CA ASP A 39 8.61 6.41 -1.37
C ASP A 39 8.32 6.38 0.14
N THR A 40 9.35 6.33 0.99
CA THR A 40 9.21 6.35 2.44
C THR A 40 8.90 7.74 3.00
N ALA A 41 9.14 8.81 2.24
CA ALA A 41 9.08 10.19 2.75
C ALA A 41 7.68 10.57 3.26
N PHE A 42 6.62 10.19 2.54
CA PHE A 42 5.24 10.46 2.93
C PHE A 42 4.87 9.86 4.29
N HIS A 43 5.48 8.71 4.62
CA HIS A 43 5.20 7.95 5.83
C HIS A 43 5.96 8.46 7.07
N SER A 44 6.84 9.45 6.91
CA SER A 44 7.60 10.05 8.02
C SER A 44 6.72 10.70 9.09
N THR A 45 5.45 10.99 8.76
CA THR A 45 4.43 11.56 9.65
C THR A 45 3.80 10.55 10.61
N MET A 46 4.05 9.24 10.45
CA MET A 46 3.51 8.22 11.35
C MET A 46 3.95 8.42 12.79
N LEU A 47 3.00 8.27 13.73
CA LEU A 47 3.28 8.31 15.16
C LEU A 47 4.11 7.10 15.60
N PRO A 48 4.90 7.21 16.70
CA PRO A 48 5.67 6.10 17.27
C PRO A 48 4.88 4.81 17.44
N ALA A 49 3.63 4.89 17.90
CA ALA A 49 2.77 3.71 18.07
C ALA A 49 2.45 2.97 16.76
N ALA A 50 2.43 3.68 15.62
CA ALA A 50 2.12 3.08 14.32
C ALA A 50 3.35 2.45 13.65
N TYR A 51 4.55 3.01 13.89
CA TYR A 51 5.75 2.56 13.21
C TYR A 51 6.62 1.58 13.98
N HIS A 52 6.52 1.52 15.31
CA HIS A 52 7.26 0.52 16.10
C HIS A 52 6.60 -0.85 15.98
N TYR A 53 7.43 -1.90 15.89
CA TYR A 53 6.98 -3.26 16.08
C TYR A 53 7.06 -3.64 17.57
N ALA A 54 6.19 -4.54 18.01
CA ALA A 54 6.23 -5.12 19.36
C ALA A 54 7.36 -6.17 19.47
N ILE A 55 8.61 -5.72 19.32
CA ILE A 55 9.85 -6.50 19.39
C ILE A 55 10.83 -5.78 20.36
N PRO A 56 11.96 -6.41 20.76
CA PRO A 56 12.94 -5.75 21.62
C PRO A 56 13.35 -4.36 21.09
N TYR A 57 13.26 -3.34 21.96
CA TYR A 57 13.40 -1.94 21.56
C TYR A 57 14.80 -1.60 21.02
N ASN A 58 15.83 -2.31 21.49
CA ASN A 58 17.20 -2.12 21.01
C ASN A 58 17.36 -2.41 19.50
N LEU A 59 16.50 -3.25 18.92
CA LEU A 59 16.47 -3.47 17.46
C LEU A 59 16.05 -2.21 16.68
N TYR A 60 15.22 -1.36 17.27
CA TYR A 60 14.91 -0.05 16.71
C TYR A 60 16.09 0.92 16.89
N GLU A 61 16.68 0.99 18.09
CA GLU A 61 17.76 1.93 18.40
C GLU A 61 19.04 1.63 17.61
N GLU A 62 19.44 0.37 17.53
CA GLU A 62 20.71 -0.05 16.92
C GLU A 62 20.59 -0.22 15.41
N LEU A 63 19.46 -0.78 14.93
CA LEU A 63 19.31 -1.20 13.53
C LEU A 63 18.24 -0.40 12.77
N GLY A 64 17.51 0.49 13.43
CA GLY A 64 16.43 1.24 12.80
C GLY A 64 15.26 0.36 12.35
N ILE A 65 15.04 -0.80 12.98
CA ILE A 65 13.94 -1.69 12.61
C ILE A 65 12.60 -1.04 12.99
N ARG A 66 11.84 -0.65 11.97
CA ARG A 66 10.51 -0.04 12.07
C ARG A 66 9.71 -0.26 10.80
N LYS A 67 8.44 0.06 10.83
CA LYS A 67 7.60 0.22 9.65
C LYS A 67 7.95 1.56 8.97
N TYR A 68 8.49 1.47 7.75
CA TYR A 68 8.81 2.64 6.93
C TYR A 68 7.70 3.00 5.93
N GLY A 69 6.92 2.03 5.46
CA GLY A 69 5.96 2.22 4.38
C GLY A 69 6.61 2.33 2.99
N PHE A 70 5.80 2.17 1.95
CA PHE A 70 6.17 2.32 0.53
C PHE A 70 4.97 2.83 -0.26
N HIS A 71 5.19 3.21 -1.52
CA HIS A 71 4.20 3.86 -2.38
C HIS A 71 3.76 5.25 -1.86
N GLY A 72 4.59 5.92 -1.07
CA GLY A 72 4.31 7.25 -0.52
C GLY A 72 4.05 8.32 -1.58
N THR A 73 4.75 8.26 -2.72
CA THR A 73 4.49 9.16 -3.86
C THR A 73 3.08 8.99 -4.42
N SER A 74 2.61 7.74 -4.52
CA SER A 74 1.25 7.43 -4.92
C SER A 74 0.24 7.94 -3.89
N TYR A 75 0.47 7.71 -2.59
CA TYR A 75 -0.44 8.22 -1.56
C TYR A 75 -0.51 9.74 -1.50
N GLN A 76 0.62 10.42 -1.69
CA GLN A 76 0.66 11.89 -1.78
C GLN A 76 -0.18 12.38 -2.96
N TYR A 77 -0.07 11.73 -4.12
CA TYR A 77 -0.89 12.05 -5.28
C TYR A 77 -2.39 11.80 -5.01
N LEU A 78 -2.75 10.64 -4.44
CA LEU A 78 -4.15 10.31 -4.13
C LEU A 78 -4.76 11.27 -3.11
N LEU A 79 -3.99 11.69 -2.09
CA LEU A 79 -4.41 12.73 -1.16
C LEU A 79 -4.70 14.03 -1.93
N GLN A 80 -3.77 14.53 -2.75
CA GLN A 80 -3.97 15.76 -3.52
C GLN A 80 -5.20 15.73 -4.44
N GLN A 81 -5.44 14.59 -5.10
CA GLN A 81 -6.65 14.43 -5.91
C GLN A 81 -7.92 14.43 -5.05
N SER A 82 -7.87 13.76 -3.89
CA SER A 82 -9.00 13.74 -2.95
C SER A 82 -9.32 15.13 -2.41
N LEU A 83 -8.32 15.96 -2.09
CA LEU A 83 -8.54 17.35 -1.68
C LEU A 83 -9.28 18.16 -2.76
N THR A 84 -8.88 17.97 -4.02
CA THR A 84 -9.53 18.63 -5.17
C THR A 84 -10.98 18.19 -5.33
N ILE A 85 -11.24 16.88 -5.27
CA ILE A 85 -12.57 16.30 -5.49
C ILE A 85 -13.53 16.63 -4.33
N LEU A 86 -13.04 16.57 -3.10
CA LEU A 86 -13.85 16.82 -1.90
C LEU A 86 -14.04 18.32 -1.62
N GLU A 87 -13.28 19.19 -2.30
CA GLU A 87 -13.26 20.64 -2.06
C GLU A 87 -12.98 21.01 -0.60
N LYS A 88 -12.15 20.19 0.08
CA LYS A 88 -11.80 20.35 1.50
C LYS A 88 -10.31 20.66 1.69
N PRO A 89 -9.95 21.47 2.69
CA PRO A 89 -8.55 21.69 3.04
C PRO A 89 -7.92 20.41 3.60
N GLN A 90 -6.61 20.27 3.43
CA GLN A 90 -5.85 19.08 3.89
C GLN A 90 -6.08 18.75 5.38
N SER A 91 -6.25 19.78 6.22
CA SER A 91 -6.47 19.62 7.66
C SER A 91 -7.79 18.97 8.05
N ASP A 92 -8.71 18.79 7.10
CA ASP A 92 -10.07 18.29 7.32
C ASP A 92 -10.44 17.15 6.35
N VAL A 93 -9.43 16.40 5.89
CA VAL A 93 -9.62 15.27 4.98
C VAL A 93 -9.00 14.00 5.56
N ASN A 94 -9.83 12.98 5.65
CA ASN A 94 -9.53 11.64 6.12
C ASN A 94 -9.83 10.63 5.02
N ILE A 95 -8.81 9.96 4.52
CA ILE A 95 -8.97 8.97 3.44
C ILE A 95 -8.32 7.66 3.80
N VAL A 96 -8.88 6.58 3.26
CA VAL A 96 -8.19 5.30 3.14
C VAL A 96 -7.79 5.11 1.69
N ALA A 97 -6.50 5.01 1.45
CA ALA A 97 -5.94 4.85 0.11
C ALA A 97 -5.49 3.40 -0.11
N LEU A 98 -6.03 2.78 -1.16
CA LEU A 98 -5.78 1.40 -1.57
C LEU A 98 -4.94 1.38 -2.85
N HIS A 99 -3.62 1.20 -2.68
CA HIS A 99 -2.69 1.02 -3.79
C HIS A 99 -2.66 -0.46 -4.19
N LEU A 100 -3.52 -0.85 -5.14
CA LEU A 100 -3.77 -2.26 -5.48
C LEU A 100 -3.06 -2.66 -6.78
N GLY A 101 -1.77 -2.97 -6.69
CA GLY A 101 -0.95 -3.42 -7.81
C GLY A 101 -0.44 -4.85 -7.63
N ALA A 102 0.59 -5.22 -8.40
CA ALA A 102 1.33 -6.47 -8.18
C ALA A 102 1.95 -6.55 -6.78
N ARG A 103 2.16 -5.38 -6.14
CA ARG A 103 2.45 -5.24 -4.71
C ARG A 103 1.39 -4.32 -4.14
N ALA A 104 0.48 -4.89 -3.35
CA ALA A 104 -0.57 -4.12 -2.72
C ALA A 104 -0.08 -3.50 -1.40
N SER A 105 -0.52 -2.29 -1.14
CA SER A 105 -0.38 -1.61 0.15
C SER A 105 -1.60 -0.73 0.39
N MET A 106 -1.87 -0.44 1.66
CA MET A 106 -2.99 0.42 2.05
C MET A 106 -2.54 1.39 3.13
N ALA A 107 -2.99 2.64 3.05
CA ALA A 107 -2.66 3.68 4.02
C ALA A 107 -3.92 4.35 4.57
N ALA A 108 -3.89 4.66 5.86
CA ALA A 108 -4.85 5.55 6.50
C ALA A 108 -4.23 6.94 6.61
N ILE A 109 -4.91 7.96 6.09
CA ILE A 109 -4.43 9.32 6.06
C ILE A 109 -5.45 10.18 6.80
N LYS A 110 -5.00 10.86 7.86
CA LYS A 110 -5.83 11.73 8.70
C LYS A 110 -5.27 13.15 8.67
N ASN A 111 -6.08 14.14 8.31
CA ASN A 111 -5.66 15.54 8.20
C ASN A 111 -4.39 15.71 7.34
N GLY A 112 -4.31 14.92 6.25
CA GLY A 112 -3.16 14.85 5.35
C GLY A 112 -1.88 14.23 5.90
N MET A 113 -1.91 13.65 7.10
CA MET A 113 -0.80 12.90 7.68
C MET A 113 -1.07 11.40 7.60
N ASN A 114 -0.04 10.61 7.29
CA ASN A 114 -0.17 9.16 7.27
C ASN A 114 -0.20 8.64 8.71
N VAL A 115 -1.33 8.08 9.15
CA VAL A 115 -1.48 7.55 10.52
C VAL A 115 -1.10 6.08 10.61
N ASP A 116 -1.32 5.30 9.56
CA ASP A 116 -0.84 3.93 9.47
C ASP A 116 -0.68 3.48 8.01
N VAL A 117 0.21 2.51 7.78
CA VAL A 117 0.39 1.88 6.47
C VAL A 117 0.65 0.38 6.64
N VAL A 118 0.07 -0.41 5.74
CA VAL A 118 0.38 -1.82 5.59
C VAL A 118 0.97 -2.04 4.22
N ILE A 119 2.05 -2.79 4.20
CA ILE A 119 2.63 -3.36 2.99
C ILE A 119 2.55 -4.88 3.12
N ASN A 120 2.36 -5.59 2.01
CA ASN A 120 2.57 -7.03 2.02
C ASN A 120 4.08 -7.30 2.01
N ILE A 121 4.64 -7.68 3.16
CA ILE A 121 6.09 -7.82 3.40
C ILE A 121 6.66 -9.09 2.75
N LEU A 122 5.83 -10.07 2.38
CA LEU A 122 6.31 -11.29 1.75
C LEU A 122 6.82 -10.99 0.32
N ASN A 123 7.94 -11.61 -0.06
CA ASN A 123 8.70 -11.36 -1.29
C ASN A 123 7.93 -11.58 -2.62
N LYS A 124 8.62 -11.65 -3.77
CA LYS A 124 8.08 -11.76 -5.15
C LYS A 124 6.95 -12.81 -5.40
N LYS A 125 6.64 -13.67 -4.43
CA LYS A 125 5.54 -14.65 -4.44
C LYS A 125 4.48 -14.38 -3.37
N ASN A 126 3.99 -13.15 -3.27
CA ASN A 126 2.96 -12.81 -2.29
C ASN A 126 1.55 -12.83 -2.88
N MET A 127 0.56 -12.82 -1.99
CA MET A 127 -0.84 -12.58 -2.32
C MET A 127 -1.41 -13.56 -3.36
N LEU A 128 -2.05 -13.04 -4.42
CA LEU A 128 -2.62 -13.85 -5.51
C LEU A 128 -1.58 -14.79 -6.11
N PHE A 129 -0.37 -14.30 -6.40
CA PHE A 129 0.65 -15.14 -7.02
C PHE A 129 1.16 -16.21 -6.06
N GLY A 130 1.31 -15.88 -4.78
CA GLY A 130 1.69 -16.85 -3.75
C GLY A 130 0.68 -17.99 -3.62
N LEU A 131 -0.61 -17.69 -3.77
CA LEU A 131 -1.66 -18.68 -3.63
C LEU A 131 -1.95 -19.43 -4.93
N CYS A 132 -2.17 -18.75 -6.05
CA CYS A 132 -2.62 -19.36 -7.30
C CYS A 132 -1.63 -19.26 -8.47
N GLY A 133 -0.45 -18.66 -8.28
CA GLY A 133 0.55 -18.51 -9.33
C GLY A 133 0.19 -17.47 -10.40
N LYS A 134 -0.84 -16.64 -10.17
CA LYS A 134 -1.30 -15.61 -11.11
C LYS A 134 -1.25 -14.22 -10.46
N LYS A 135 -0.89 -13.22 -11.26
CA LYS A 135 -0.85 -11.79 -10.86
C LYS A 135 -2.00 -10.99 -11.45
N ASP A 136 -2.53 -11.43 -12.58
CA ASP A 136 -3.62 -10.75 -13.26
C ASP A 136 -4.95 -11.07 -12.55
N MET A 137 -5.55 -10.04 -11.95
CA MET A 137 -6.81 -10.17 -11.24
C MET A 137 -7.98 -10.56 -12.16
N ARG A 138 -7.99 -10.12 -13.42
CA ARG A 138 -9.06 -10.47 -14.37
C ARG A 138 -9.04 -11.96 -14.67
N TYR A 139 -7.84 -12.52 -14.88
CA TYR A 139 -7.68 -13.96 -15.05
C TYR A 139 -8.17 -14.73 -13.81
N VAL A 140 -7.85 -14.23 -12.61
CA VAL A 140 -8.27 -14.87 -11.35
C VAL A 140 -9.80 -14.88 -11.22
N TRP A 141 -10.48 -13.77 -11.56
CA TRP A 141 -11.94 -13.72 -11.59
C TRP A 141 -12.54 -14.72 -12.59
N ASN A 142 -12.12 -14.68 -13.85
CA ASN A 142 -12.63 -15.60 -14.89
C ASN A 142 -12.43 -17.07 -14.49
N SER A 143 -11.26 -17.40 -13.90
CA SER A 143 -10.99 -18.76 -13.44
C SER A 143 -11.85 -19.15 -12.23
N THR A 144 -12.15 -18.19 -11.35
CA THR A 144 -13.06 -18.39 -10.21
C THR A 144 -14.49 -18.68 -10.69
N GLU A 145 -14.98 -17.91 -11.67
CA GLU A 145 -16.29 -18.10 -12.30
C GLU A 145 -16.38 -19.45 -13.04
N ALA A 146 -15.27 -19.90 -13.64
CA ALA A 146 -15.13 -21.24 -14.21
C ALA A 146 -15.01 -22.37 -13.16
N GLY A 147 -15.19 -22.08 -11.88
CA GLY A 147 -15.23 -23.07 -10.79
C GLY A 147 -13.87 -23.43 -10.18
N ASN A 148 -12.79 -22.69 -10.48
CA ASN A 148 -11.48 -23.00 -9.93
C ASN A 148 -11.38 -22.64 -8.43
N ALA A 149 -11.41 -23.66 -7.58
CA ALA A 149 -11.38 -23.49 -6.12
C ALA A 149 -10.12 -22.75 -5.61
N ARG A 150 -8.97 -22.92 -6.25
CA ARG A 150 -7.72 -22.28 -5.82
C ARG A 150 -7.71 -20.78 -6.12
N HIS A 151 -8.26 -20.38 -7.25
CA HIS A 151 -8.40 -18.97 -7.62
C HIS A 151 -9.47 -18.30 -6.75
N LYS A 152 -10.58 -19.01 -6.48
CA LYS A 152 -11.61 -18.55 -5.52
C LYS A 152 -11.02 -18.26 -4.15
N LEU A 153 -10.23 -19.19 -3.61
CA LEU A 153 -9.55 -19.00 -2.33
C LEU A 153 -8.57 -17.82 -2.37
N ALA A 154 -7.79 -17.68 -3.45
CA ALA A 154 -6.85 -16.57 -3.58
C ALA A 154 -7.55 -15.20 -3.55
N LEU A 155 -8.68 -15.09 -4.23
CA LEU A 155 -9.52 -13.89 -4.22
C LEU A 155 -10.13 -13.64 -2.84
N GLN A 156 -10.65 -14.67 -2.17
CA GLN A 156 -11.21 -14.55 -0.82
C GLN A 156 -10.16 -14.06 0.18
N VAL A 157 -8.94 -14.62 0.14
CA VAL A 157 -7.84 -14.17 1.00
C VAL A 157 -7.44 -12.73 0.68
N TYR A 158 -7.42 -12.35 -0.61
CA TYR A 158 -7.11 -10.98 -1.04
C TYR A 158 -8.11 -9.97 -0.47
N VAL A 159 -9.40 -10.22 -0.67
CA VAL A 159 -10.48 -9.34 -0.19
C VAL A 159 -10.50 -9.31 1.33
N HIS A 160 -10.40 -10.47 1.99
CA HIS A 160 -10.37 -10.55 3.46
C HIS A 160 -9.23 -9.73 4.07
N TRP A 161 -8.02 -9.81 3.51
CA TRP A 161 -6.90 -8.98 3.95
C TRP A 161 -7.21 -7.49 3.81
N ILE A 162 -7.77 -7.05 2.68
CA ILE A 162 -8.15 -5.63 2.48
C ILE A 162 -9.18 -5.20 3.52
N CYS A 163 -10.29 -5.93 3.64
CA CYS A 163 -11.37 -5.59 4.59
C CYS A 163 -10.89 -5.57 6.04
N SER A 164 -9.93 -6.43 6.41
CA SER A 164 -9.35 -6.46 7.76
C SER A 164 -8.65 -5.13 8.10
N TYR A 165 -7.91 -4.57 7.15
CA TYR A 165 -7.25 -3.28 7.33
C TYR A 165 -8.21 -2.10 7.16
N LEU A 166 -9.20 -2.21 6.27
CA LEU A 166 -10.25 -1.18 6.16
C LEU A 166 -10.95 -0.95 7.50
N GLY A 167 -11.34 -2.02 8.19
CA GLY A 167 -11.94 -1.93 9.52
C GLY A 167 -11.01 -1.27 10.54
N ALA A 168 -9.74 -1.71 10.61
CA ALA A 168 -8.75 -1.11 11.50
C ALA A 168 -8.54 0.39 11.21
N TYR A 169 -8.46 0.76 9.94
CA TYR A 169 -8.24 2.13 9.50
C TYR A 169 -9.44 3.02 9.76
N TYR A 170 -10.66 2.50 9.59
CA TYR A 170 -11.87 3.21 9.97
C TYR A 170 -11.85 3.62 11.46
N PHE A 171 -11.40 2.73 12.35
CA PHE A 171 -11.20 3.07 13.76
C PHE A 171 -10.05 4.06 14.00
N HIS A 172 -8.92 3.93 13.29
CA HIS A 172 -7.82 4.90 13.40
C HIS A 172 -8.23 6.32 12.92
N LEU A 173 -9.17 6.39 11.99
CA LEU A 173 -9.79 7.63 11.52
C LEU A 173 -10.94 8.11 12.42
N GLN A 174 -11.24 7.40 13.52
CA GLN A 174 -12.32 7.73 14.47
C GLN A 174 -13.70 7.80 13.78
N GLU A 175 -13.99 6.83 12.92
CA GLU A 175 -15.27 6.71 12.21
C GLU A 175 -15.56 7.87 11.25
N ASN A 176 -14.56 8.74 11.01
CA ASN A 176 -14.66 9.89 10.11
C ASN A 176 -13.84 9.62 8.84
N LEU A 177 -14.45 8.93 7.88
CA LEU A 177 -13.87 8.61 6.58
C LEU A 177 -14.55 9.46 5.50
N ASP A 178 -13.80 10.32 4.82
CA ASP A 178 -14.31 11.14 3.71
C ASP A 178 -14.28 10.39 2.37
N ALA A 179 -13.24 9.58 2.13
CA ALA A 179 -13.12 8.83 0.89
C ALA A 179 -12.35 7.51 1.03
N LEU A 180 -12.87 6.47 0.36
CA LEU A 180 -12.15 5.24 0.08
C LEU A 180 -11.60 5.30 -1.36
N VAL A 181 -10.29 5.38 -1.50
CA VAL A 181 -9.63 5.69 -2.78
C VAL A 181 -8.91 4.45 -3.33
N PHE A 182 -9.28 3.99 -4.52
CA PHE A 182 -8.63 2.88 -5.21
C PHE A 182 -7.65 3.39 -6.27
N SER A 183 -6.50 2.74 -6.40
CA SER A 183 -5.48 3.13 -7.39
C SER A 183 -4.71 1.94 -7.95
N THR A 184 -4.00 2.18 -9.06
CA THR A 184 -3.15 1.27 -9.83
C THR A 184 -3.90 0.13 -10.49
N GLY A 185 -3.19 -0.77 -11.18
CA GLY A 185 -3.79 -1.70 -12.15
C GLY A 185 -5.01 -2.49 -11.66
N ILE A 186 -5.01 -3.03 -10.43
CA ILE A 186 -6.18 -3.76 -9.90
C ILE A 186 -7.24 -2.76 -9.40
N GLY A 187 -6.83 -1.70 -8.69
CA GLY A 187 -7.73 -0.69 -8.15
C GLY A 187 -8.51 0.05 -9.25
N GLU A 188 -7.87 0.38 -10.36
CA GLU A 188 -8.45 1.08 -11.51
C GLU A 188 -9.20 0.10 -12.43
N GLY A 189 -8.58 -1.03 -12.75
CA GLY A 189 -8.99 -1.90 -13.84
C GLY A 189 -9.84 -3.12 -13.49
N ALA A 190 -10.11 -3.39 -12.21
CA ALA A 190 -10.90 -4.54 -11.77
C ALA A 190 -12.13 -4.12 -10.94
N GLY A 191 -13.19 -3.66 -11.63
CA GLY A 191 -14.44 -3.21 -10.99
C GLY A 191 -15.07 -4.27 -10.07
N GLN A 192 -15.08 -5.54 -10.49
CA GLN A 192 -15.56 -6.66 -9.66
C GLN A 192 -14.82 -6.77 -8.32
N THR A 193 -13.52 -6.48 -8.31
CA THR A 193 -12.73 -6.47 -7.07
C THR A 193 -13.14 -5.32 -6.16
N ARG A 194 -13.38 -4.12 -6.70
CA ARG A 194 -13.86 -2.98 -5.91
C ARG A 194 -15.24 -3.27 -5.30
N ALA A 195 -16.17 -3.73 -6.14
CA ALA A 195 -17.51 -4.12 -5.70
C ALA A 195 -17.45 -5.16 -4.58
N ARG A 196 -16.62 -6.20 -4.74
CA ARG A 196 -16.45 -7.25 -3.74
C ARG A 196 -15.79 -6.77 -2.44
N ILE A 197 -14.94 -5.75 -2.48
CA ILE A 197 -14.34 -5.13 -1.28
C ILE A 197 -15.37 -4.28 -0.53
N CYS A 198 -16.23 -3.58 -1.26
CA CYS A 198 -17.24 -2.68 -0.69
C CYS A 198 -18.54 -3.39 -0.27
N GLU A 199 -18.74 -4.65 -0.66
CA GLU A 199 -19.92 -5.43 -0.28
C GLU A 199 -20.07 -5.51 1.25
N GLY A 200 -21.23 -5.08 1.77
CA GLY A 200 -21.50 -5.07 3.21
C GLY A 200 -20.97 -3.86 3.95
N LEU A 201 -20.40 -2.85 3.25
CA LEU A 201 -19.90 -1.62 3.85
C LEU A 201 -20.93 -0.49 3.93
N GLU A 202 -22.21 -0.77 3.62
CA GLU A 202 -23.28 0.23 3.57
C GLU A 202 -23.51 0.89 4.93
N LYS A 203 -23.35 0.10 6.02
CA LYS A 203 -23.43 0.61 7.40
C LYS A 203 -22.31 1.59 7.76
N PHE A 204 -21.25 1.65 6.98
CA PHE A 204 -20.14 2.59 7.12
C PHE A 204 -20.23 3.75 6.11
N GLY A 205 -21.36 3.88 5.41
CA GLY A 205 -21.59 4.94 4.43
C GLY A 205 -20.93 4.71 3.07
N ILE A 206 -20.49 3.48 2.78
CA ILE A 206 -19.86 3.12 1.50
C ILE A 206 -20.81 2.23 0.72
N GLU A 207 -21.33 2.75 -0.40
CA GLU A 207 -22.19 2.03 -1.33
C GLU A 207 -21.60 2.15 -2.74
N VAL A 208 -21.66 1.05 -3.51
CA VAL A 208 -21.21 1.01 -4.90
C VAL A 208 -22.43 1.15 -5.80
N ASP A 209 -22.38 2.12 -6.72
CA ASP A 209 -23.34 2.30 -7.81
C ASP A 209 -23.18 1.20 -8.89
#